data_AF-A0A7C1KFP0-F1
#
_entry.id   AF-A0A7C1KFP0-F1
#
_cell.length_a   1.000
_cell.length_b   1.000
_cell.length_c   1.000
_cell.angle_alpha   90.00
_cell.angle_beta   90.00
_cell.angle_gamma   90.00
#
_symmetry.space_group_name_H-M   'P 1'
#
loop_
_entity.id
_entity.type
_entity.pdbx_description
1 polymer ?
#
loop_
_entity_poly.entity_id
_entity_poly.type
_entity_poly.pdbx_seq_one_letter_code
_entity_poly.pdbx_strand_id
1 'polypeptide(L)'
;MSPVPLDHFRQHALPDDPLLWYQAAKYLFLRTDSPQRQQWYSLVAERFAQNPSTTEPLAFRAWADALIQCSRYLQSLEVLQHGVQQFPHDRLLREMFAIQLELEDRFAEARIHWEWLAEHYPDHGPYARRAAAARRAATLQQVIGSQR
;
A
#
# COMPACT_ATOMS: atom_id res chain seq x y z
N MET A 1 3.28 -19.53 -28.26
CA MET A 1 2.38 -18.37 -28.43
C MET A 1 3.10 -17.16 -27.85
N SER A 2 3.25 -16.10 -28.64
CA SER A 2 3.78 -14.83 -28.11
C SER A 2 2.77 -14.24 -27.13
N PRO A 3 3.22 -13.64 -26.01
CA PRO A 3 2.31 -12.99 -25.08
C PRO A 3 1.60 -11.81 -25.76
N VAL A 4 0.32 -11.62 -25.43
CA VAL A 4 -0.45 -10.45 -25.88
C VAL A 4 0.20 -9.18 -25.31
N PRO A 5 0.49 -8.15 -26.13
CA PRO A 5 1.07 -6.90 -25.63
C PRO A 5 0.18 -6.21 -24.59
N LEU A 6 0.79 -5.58 -23.58
CA LEU A 6 0.06 -4.89 -22.50
C LEU A 6 -0.91 -3.83 -23.04
N ASP A 7 -0.50 -3.09 -24.07
CA ASP A 7 -1.31 -2.03 -24.68
C ASP A 7 -2.61 -2.56 -25.28
N HIS A 8 -2.63 -3.80 -25.76
CA HIS A 8 -3.84 -4.41 -26.30
C HIS A 8 -4.96 -4.46 -25.26
N PHE A 9 -4.64 -4.82 -24.01
CA PHE A 9 -5.65 -4.88 -22.95
C PHE A 9 -6.18 -3.48 -22.60
N ARG A 10 -5.30 -2.48 -22.53
CA ARG A 10 -5.70 -1.10 -22.24
C ARG A 10 -6.53 -0.46 -23.34
N GLN A 11 -6.21 -0.75 -24.60
CA GLN A 11 -6.84 -0.09 -25.75
C GLN A 11 -8.15 -0.75 -26.18
N HIS A 12 -8.33 -2.04 -25.90
CA HIS A 12 -9.42 -2.82 -26.47
C HIS A 12 -10.23 -3.65 -25.47
N ALA A 13 -9.73 -3.91 -24.26
CA ALA A 13 -10.37 -4.82 -23.32
C ALA A 13 -10.81 -4.17 -22.00
N LEU A 14 -10.18 -3.07 -21.60
CA LEU A 14 -10.45 -2.40 -20.32
C LEU A 14 -10.77 -0.92 -20.55
N PRO A 15 -11.71 -0.34 -19.76
CA PRO A 15 -11.88 1.10 -19.72
C PRO A 15 -10.62 1.77 -19.15
N ASP A 16 -10.45 3.06 -19.41
CA ASP A 16 -9.34 3.87 -18.91
C ASP A 16 -9.53 4.26 -17.44
N ASP A 17 -9.49 3.24 -16.57
CA ASP A 17 -9.65 3.34 -15.13
C ASP A 17 -8.53 2.55 -14.44
N PRO A 18 -7.62 3.22 -13.70
CA PRO A 18 -6.50 2.57 -13.05
C PRO A 18 -6.93 1.57 -11.96
N LEU A 19 -8.09 1.75 -11.33
CA LEU A 19 -8.61 0.80 -10.35
C LEU A 19 -9.04 -0.51 -11.04
N LEU A 20 -9.69 -0.42 -12.20
CA LEU A 20 -10.04 -1.60 -12.99
C LEU A 20 -8.80 -2.29 -13.55
N TRP A 21 -7.79 -1.53 -13.99
CA TRP A 21 -6.51 -2.10 -14.41
C TRP A 21 -5.82 -2.85 -13.27
N TYR A 22 -5.78 -2.26 -12.07
CA TYR A 22 -5.25 -2.92 -10.87
C TYR A 22 -5.97 -4.24 -10.59
N GLN A 23 -7.30 -4.25 -10.61
CA GLN A 23 -8.10 -5.44 -10.37
C GLN A 23 -7.95 -6.51 -11.46
N ALA A 24 -7.72 -6.10 -12.70
CA ALA A 24 -7.52 -6.99 -13.83
C ALA A 24 -6.19 -7.78 -13.76
N ALA A 25 -5.18 -7.26 -13.06
CA ALA A 25 -3.83 -7.82 -13.04
C ALA A 25 -3.79 -9.31 -12.66
N LYS A 26 -4.63 -9.75 -11.70
CA LYS A 26 -4.69 -11.17 -11.27
C LYS A 26 -5.28 -12.13 -12.32
N TYR A 27 -6.06 -11.61 -13.27
CA TYR A 27 -6.65 -12.39 -14.35
C TYR A 27 -5.76 -12.38 -15.59
N LEU A 28 -5.08 -11.25 -15.85
CA LEU A 28 -4.16 -11.08 -16.97
C LEU A 28 -2.83 -11.79 -16.73
N PHE A 29 -2.36 -11.84 -15.47
CA PHE A 29 -1.06 -12.39 -15.11
C PHE A 29 -1.19 -13.39 -13.97
N LEU A 30 -1.32 -14.67 -14.31
CA LEU A 30 -1.41 -15.77 -13.34
C LEU A 30 -0.12 -15.95 -12.53
N ARG A 31 1.03 -15.59 -13.11
CA ARG A 31 2.34 -15.65 -12.47
C ARG A 31 2.65 -14.33 -11.78
N THR A 32 2.85 -14.39 -10.47
CA THR A 32 3.16 -13.21 -9.65
C THR A 32 4.54 -12.62 -9.94
N ASP A 33 5.48 -13.45 -10.42
CA ASP A 33 6.86 -13.12 -10.77
C ASP A 33 7.04 -12.69 -12.24
N SER A 34 5.95 -12.52 -13.00
CA SER A 34 6.02 -12.14 -14.40
C SER A 34 6.51 -10.69 -14.56
N PRO A 35 7.54 -10.42 -15.39
CA PRO A 35 7.97 -9.05 -15.72
C PRO A 35 6.83 -8.20 -16.31
N GLN A 36 5.90 -8.82 -17.05
CA GLN A 36 4.73 -8.14 -17.61
C GLN A 36 3.77 -7.67 -16.52
N ARG A 37 3.64 -8.44 -15.43
CA ARG A 37 2.82 -8.06 -14.28
C ARG A 37 3.40 -6.85 -13.57
N GLN A 38 4.72 -6.82 -13.40
CA GLN A 38 5.41 -5.66 -12.82
C GLN A 38 5.27 -4.42 -13.70
N GLN A 39 5.47 -4.57 -15.02
CA GLN A 39 5.22 -3.49 -15.99
C GLN A 39 3.77 -2.99 -15.93
N TRP A 40 2.80 -3.90 -15.81
CA TRP A 40 1.39 -3.54 -15.65
C TRP A 40 1.13 -2.71 -14.39
N TYR A 41 1.70 -3.11 -13.24
CA TYR A 41 1.57 -2.32 -12.02
C TYR A 41 2.26 -0.96 -12.11
N SER A 42 3.36 -0.82 -12.85
CA SER A 42 3.96 0.50 -13.12
C SER A 42 2.98 1.40 -13.86
N LEU A 43 2.33 0.89 -14.92
CA LEU A 43 1.31 1.63 -15.68
C LEU A 43 0.11 2.03 -14.82
N VAL A 44 -0.34 1.13 -13.94
CA VAL A 44 -1.41 1.41 -12.96
C VAL A 44 -1.00 2.58 -12.04
N ALA A 45 0.19 2.50 -11.45
CA ALA A 45 0.68 3.52 -10.51
C ALA A 45 0.89 4.88 -11.19
N GLU A 46 1.41 4.89 -12.42
CA GLU A 46 1.56 6.10 -13.24
C GLU A 46 0.21 6.71 -13.59
N ARG A 47 -0.80 5.88 -13.89
CA ARG A 47 -2.14 6.38 -14.24
C ARG A 47 -2.86 6.97 -13.03
N PHE A 48 -2.73 6.36 -11.85
CA PHE A 48 -3.19 7.00 -10.60
C PHE A 48 -2.50 8.34 -10.35
N ALA A 49 -1.18 8.43 -10.56
CA ALA A 49 -0.43 9.66 -10.35
C ALA A 49 -0.86 10.81 -11.28
N GLN A 50 -1.33 10.49 -12.49
CA GLN A 50 -1.87 11.46 -13.45
C GLN A 50 -3.27 11.96 -13.05
N ASN A 51 -4.02 11.18 -12.27
CA ASN A 51 -5.34 11.54 -11.79
C ASN A 51 -5.48 11.25 -10.28
N PRO A 52 -4.78 12.03 -9.42
CA PRO A 52 -4.76 11.81 -7.97
C PRO A 52 -6.08 12.20 -7.29
N SER A 53 -7.08 12.68 -8.05
CA SER A 53 -8.38 13.11 -7.53
C SER A 53 -9.28 11.94 -7.08
N THR A 54 -8.72 10.75 -6.90
CA THR A 54 -9.41 9.58 -6.38
C THR A 54 -10.11 9.89 -5.06
N THR A 55 -11.44 9.80 -5.05
CA THR A 55 -12.29 10.18 -3.92
C THR A 55 -12.61 9.03 -2.97
N GLU A 56 -11.97 7.86 -3.17
CA GLU A 56 -12.30 6.65 -2.42
C GLU A 56 -11.07 5.99 -1.77
N PRO A 57 -11.20 5.49 -0.52
CA PRO A 57 -10.12 4.77 0.15
C PRO A 57 -9.54 3.59 -0.62
N LEU A 58 -10.39 2.89 -1.39
CA LEU A 58 -9.96 1.73 -2.17
C LEU A 58 -8.94 2.12 -3.25
N ALA A 59 -9.10 3.28 -3.88
CA ALA A 59 -8.20 3.74 -4.92
C ALA A 59 -6.80 4.07 -4.37
N PHE A 60 -6.71 4.69 -3.19
CA PHE A 60 -5.45 4.90 -2.49
C PHE A 60 -4.74 3.60 -2.14
N ARG A 61 -5.47 2.59 -1.66
CA ARG A 61 -4.89 1.26 -1.38
C ARG A 61 -4.41 0.57 -2.65
N ALA A 62 -5.18 0.63 -3.73
CA ALA A 62 -4.80 0.05 -5.02
C ALA A 62 -3.55 0.73 -5.61
N TRP A 63 -3.47 2.05 -5.51
CA TRP A 63 -2.30 2.81 -5.96
C TRP A 63 -1.05 2.46 -5.14
N ALA A 64 -1.17 2.45 -3.81
CA ALA A 64 -0.08 2.06 -2.92
C ALA A 64 0.38 0.62 -3.19
N ASP A 65 -0.54 -0.34 -3.35
CA ASP A 65 -0.18 -1.72 -3.64
C ASP A 65 0.53 -1.85 -5.01
N ALA A 66 0.04 -1.15 -6.05
CA ALA A 66 0.72 -1.13 -7.35
C ALA A 66 2.17 -0.62 -7.25
N LEU A 67 2.42 0.39 -6.40
CA LEU A 67 3.77 0.87 -6.11
C LEU A 67 4.60 -0.18 -5.35
N ILE A 68 4.02 -0.88 -4.37
CA ILE A 68 4.67 -1.99 -3.63
C ILE A 68 5.06 -3.13 -4.58
N GLN A 69 4.19 -3.53 -5.49
CA GLN A 69 4.49 -4.56 -6.51
C GLN A 69 5.65 -4.15 -7.43
N CYS A 70 5.97 -2.86 -7.50
CA CYS A 70 7.10 -2.31 -8.25
C CYS A 70 8.31 -1.99 -7.36
N SER A 71 8.32 -2.40 -6.09
CA SER A 71 9.35 -2.05 -5.10
C SER A 71 9.54 -0.55 -4.87
N ARG A 72 8.50 0.26 -5.14
CA ARG A 72 8.49 1.73 -4.98
C ARG A 72 7.94 2.12 -3.60
N TYR A 73 8.56 1.61 -2.54
CA TYR A 73 8.03 1.65 -1.17
C TYR A 73 7.86 3.05 -0.59
N LEU A 74 8.82 3.96 -0.82
CA LEU A 74 8.73 5.35 -0.33
C LEU A 74 7.54 6.08 -0.95
N GLN A 75 7.31 5.89 -2.25
CA GLN A 75 6.15 6.49 -2.93
C GLN A 75 4.83 5.86 -2.46
N SER A 76 4.84 4.55 -2.16
CA SER A 76 3.68 3.91 -1.52
C SER A 76 3.38 4.53 -0.16
N LEU A 77 4.39 4.84 0.65
CA LEU A 77 4.21 5.51 1.94
C LEU A 77 3.58 6.90 1.77
N GLU A 78 4.04 7.69 0.80
CA GLU A 78 3.47 9.01 0.51
C GLU A 78 1.99 8.92 0.14
N VAL A 79 1.62 7.97 -0.74
CA VAL A 79 0.22 7.72 -1.13
C VAL A 79 -0.62 7.30 0.07
N LEU A 80 -0.12 6.37 0.89
CA LEU A 80 -0.83 5.89 2.08
C LEU A 80 -0.99 6.99 3.14
N GLN A 81 0.04 7.80 3.35
CA GLN A 81 -0.01 8.94 4.25
C GLN A 81 -1.09 9.93 3.82
N HIS A 82 -1.11 10.29 2.52
CA HIS A 82 -2.13 11.17 1.97
C HIS A 82 -3.54 10.56 2.11
N GLY A 83 -3.69 9.27 1.81
CA GLY A 83 -4.95 8.55 1.98
C GLY A 83 -5.45 8.54 3.42
N VAL A 84 -4.59 8.32 4.41
CA VAL A 84 -4.95 8.36 5.83
C VAL A 84 -5.29 9.78 6.29
N GLN A 85 -4.65 10.82 5.74
CA GLN A 85 -5.02 12.21 6.02
C GLN A 85 -6.41 12.57 5.47
N GLN A 86 -6.73 12.11 4.26
CA GLN A 86 -8.02 12.36 3.62
C GLN A 86 -9.14 11.50 4.21
N PHE A 87 -8.85 10.27 4.62
CA PHE A 87 -9.79 9.31 5.19
C PHE A 87 -9.34 8.83 6.57
N PRO A 88 -9.38 9.69 7.59
CA PRO A 88 -8.80 9.41 8.91
C PRO A 88 -9.44 8.22 9.63
N HIS A 89 -10.68 7.87 9.30
CA HIS A 89 -11.41 6.76 9.90
C HIS A 89 -11.39 5.46 9.07
N ASP A 90 -10.75 5.46 7.89
CA ASP A 90 -10.66 4.24 7.10
C ASP A 90 -9.67 3.26 7.74
N ARG A 91 -10.20 2.15 8.23
CA ARG A 91 -9.43 1.09 8.90
C ARG A 91 -8.34 0.52 8.02
N LEU A 92 -8.67 0.20 6.77
CA LEU A 92 -7.81 -0.57 5.89
C LEU A 92 -6.64 0.27 5.36
N LEU A 93 -6.87 1.55 5.06
CA LEU A 93 -5.81 2.49 4.72
C LEU A 93 -4.82 2.64 5.87
N ARG A 94 -5.33 2.86 7.08
CA ARG A 94 -4.49 3.02 8.25
C ARG A 94 -3.70 1.76 8.58
N GLU A 95 -4.32 0.58 8.45
CA GLU A 95 -3.66 -0.71 8.62
C GLU A 95 -2.53 -0.89 7.60
N MET A 96 -2.82 -0.65 6.32
CA MET A 96 -1.81 -0.75 5.26
C MET A 96 -0.66 0.25 5.46
N PHE A 97 -0.96 1.47 5.90
CA PHE A 97 0.06 2.47 6.21
C PHE A 97 0.95 2.04 7.38
N ALA A 98 0.36 1.53 8.46
CA ALA A 98 1.10 1.03 9.61
C ALA A 98 2.02 -0.14 9.25
N ILE A 99 1.54 -1.08 8.42
CA ILE A 99 2.35 -2.20 7.90
C ILE A 99 3.54 -1.67 7.10
N GLN A 100 3.30 -0.75 6.17
CA GLN A 100 4.36 -0.22 5.32
C GLN A 100 5.39 0.58 6.13
N LEU A 101 4.98 1.32 7.15
CA LEU A 101 5.90 2.02 8.06
C LEU A 101 6.83 1.04 8.77
N GLU A 102 6.34 -0.11 9.21
CA GLU A 102 7.19 -1.13 9.85
C GLU A 102 8.14 -1.81 8.88
N LEU A 103 7.74 -2.03 7.62
CA LEU A 103 8.63 -2.57 6.59
C LEU A 103 9.82 -1.64 6.30
N GLU A 104 9.64 -0.34 6.53
CA GLU A 104 10.68 0.68 6.43
C GLU A 104 11.33 1.02 7.79
N ASP A 105 11.17 0.14 8.80
CA ASP A 105 11.71 0.31 10.16
C ASP A 105 11.27 1.60 10.88
N ARG A 106 10.18 2.25 10.45
CA ARG A 106 9.61 3.48 11.05
C ARG A 106 8.65 3.15 12.19
N PHE A 107 9.10 2.36 13.17
CA PHE A 107 8.25 1.79 14.22
C PHE A 107 7.58 2.84 15.12
N ALA A 108 8.25 3.97 15.37
CA ALA A 108 7.69 5.05 16.18
C ALA A 108 6.42 5.65 15.54
N GLU A 109 6.41 5.77 14.22
CA GLU A 109 5.27 6.26 13.44
C GLU A 109 4.21 5.17 13.27
N ALA A 110 4.63 3.94 12.95
CA ALA A 110 3.72 2.80 12.85
C ALA A 110 2.90 2.59 14.14
N ARG A 111 3.55 2.77 15.31
CA ARG A 111 2.92 2.67 16.62
C ARG A 111 1.67 3.53 16.75
N ILE A 112 1.71 4.78 16.26
CA ILE A 112 0.58 5.72 16.35
C ILE A 112 -0.65 5.13 15.65
N HIS A 113 -0.45 4.53 14.47
CA HIS A 113 -1.53 3.94 13.70
C HIS A 113 -2.04 2.63 14.31
N TRP A 114 -1.15 1.80 14.85
CA TRP A 114 -1.55 0.57 15.52
C TRP A 114 -2.28 0.81 16.85
N GLU A 115 -1.86 1.80 17.64
CA GLU A 115 -2.55 2.18 18.86
C GLU A 115 -3.96 2.68 18.55
N TRP A 116 -4.11 3.53 17.53
CA TRP A 116 -5.43 3.95 17.04
C TRP A 116 -6.30 2.76 16.61
N LEU A 117 -5.73 1.81 15.83
CA LEU A 117 -6.48 0.63 15.36
C LEU A 117 -6.91 -0.27 16.52
N ALA A 118 -6.05 -0.45 17.53
CA ALA A 118 -6.38 -1.24 18.71
C ALA A 118 -7.47 -0.59 19.57
N GLU A 119 -7.47 0.74 19.67
CA GLU A 119 -8.49 1.50 20.39
C GLU A 119 -9.86 1.44 19.70
N HIS A 120 -9.89 1.57 18.36
CA HIS A 120 -11.13 1.64 17.59
C HIS A 120 -11.70 0.26 17.23
N TYR A 121 -10.87 -0.79 17.26
CA TYR A 121 -11.26 -2.17 16.96
C TYR A 121 -10.73 -3.12 18.04
N PRO A 122 -11.22 -3.01 19.30
CA PRO A 122 -10.67 -3.74 20.44
C PRO A 122 -10.85 -5.26 20.33
N ASP A 123 -11.89 -5.72 19.63
CA ASP A 123 -12.14 -7.15 19.40
C ASP A 123 -11.19 -7.75 18.35
N HIS A 124 -10.47 -6.90 17.59
CA HIS A 124 -9.47 -7.34 16.64
C HIS A 124 -8.11 -7.52 17.33
N GLY A 125 -7.99 -8.62 18.09
CA GLY A 125 -6.82 -8.96 18.90
C GLY A 125 -5.44 -8.80 18.24
N PRO A 126 -5.24 -9.03 16.92
CA PRO A 126 -3.99 -8.72 16.25
C PRO A 126 -3.52 -7.25 16.41
N TYR A 127 -4.41 -6.26 16.44
CA TYR A 127 -4.01 -4.85 16.50
C TYR A 127 -3.34 -4.49 17.82
N ALA A 128 -3.88 -4.94 18.96
CA ALA A 128 -3.25 -4.73 20.26
C ALA A 128 -1.83 -5.35 20.31
N ARG A 129 -1.64 -6.53 19.71
CA ARG A 129 -0.31 -7.17 19.62
C ARG A 129 0.65 -6.37 18.75
N ARG A 130 0.19 -5.85 17.61
CA ARG A 130 1.02 -5.04 16.70
C ARG A 130 1.40 -3.70 17.35
N ALA A 131 0.48 -3.04 18.05
CA ALA A 131 0.76 -1.83 18.82
C ALA A 131 1.86 -2.06 19.88
N ALA A 132 1.75 -3.16 20.64
CA ALA A 132 2.76 -3.52 21.63
C ALA A 132 4.12 -3.84 20.98
N ALA A 133 4.13 -4.53 19.83
CA ALA A 133 5.35 -4.84 19.09
C ALA A 133 6.04 -3.57 18.55
N ALA A 134 5.30 -2.69 17.88
CA ALA A 134 5.81 -1.43 17.37
C ALA A 134 6.37 -0.54 18.48
N ARG A 135 5.72 -0.50 19.65
CA ARG A 135 6.23 0.21 20.83
C ARG A 135 7.59 -0.33 21.28
N ARG A 136 7.73 -1.65 21.41
CA ARG A 136 9.01 -2.28 21.82
C ARG A 136 10.10 -2.03 20.79
N ALA A 137 9.80 -2.15 19.50
CA ALA A 137 10.74 -1.91 18.41
C ALA A 137 11.25 -0.46 18.41
N ALA A 138 10.34 0.52 18.57
CA ALA A 138 10.71 1.93 18.69
C ALA A 138 11.61 2.20 19.92
N THR A 139 11.32 1.59 21.08
CA THR A 139 12.18 1.69 22.26
C THR A 139 13.57 1.11 22.01
N LEU A 140 13.67 -0.06 21.37
CA LEU A 140 14.95 -0.68 21.04
C LEU A 140 15.79 0.21 20.11
N GLN A 141 15.17 0.80 19.08
CA GLN A 141 15.84 1.74 18.18
C GLN A 141 16.39 2.97 18.91
N GLN A 142 15.63 3.54 19.85
CA GLN A 142 16.10 4.68 20.66
C GLN A 142 17.31 4.30 21.52
N VAL A 143 17.25 3.14 22.18
CA VAL A 143 18.36 2.66 23.01
C VAL A 143 19.62 2.45 22.17
N ILE A 144 19.52 1.74 21.04
CA ILE A 144 20.64 1.50 20.14
C ILE A 144 21.19 2.82 19.56
N GLY A 145 20.31 3.74 19.16
CA GLY A 145 20.69 5.04 18.62
C GLY A 145 21.43 5.93 19.62
N SER A 146 21.07 5.86 20.90
CA SER A 146 21.70 6.62 21.99
C SER A 146 23.11 6.15 22.38
N GLN A 147 23.54 4.99 21.87
CA GLN A 147 24.85 4.39 22.16
C GLN A 147 25.90 4.65 21.06
N ARG A 148 25.54 5.39 20.00
CA ARG A 148 26.43 5.82 18.92
C ARG A 148 26.81 7.28 19.08
#